data_AF-A0A955FBV0-F1
#
_entry.id   AF-A0A955FBV0-F1
#
_cell.length_a   1.000
_cell.length_b   1.000
_cell.length_c   1.000
_cell.angle_alpha   90.00
_cell.angle_beta   90.00
_cell.angle_gamma   90.00
#
_symmetry.space_group_name_H-M   'P 1'
#
loop_
_entity.id
_entity.type
_entity.pdbx_description
1 polymer ?
#
loop_
_entity_poly.entity_id
_entity_poly.type
_entity_poly.pdbx_seq_one_letter_code
_entity_poly.pdbx_strand_id
1 'polypeptide(L)'
;MSVKPHWTLYVLQQKAGKYYVGITDKTPQQQLKEHLSRPTMQWLQKYPAIKIVDTMDIGQLDKEEAQILENRAVRRYMQMKGIANVRGNNYVAQPTYMVWLKRLWDDMSLPALLIIVLQLLVILVLLLRNFIKYL
;
A
#
# COMPACT_ATOMS: atom_id res chain seq x y z
N MET A 1 -10.05 -10.79 -25.71
CA MET A 1 -9.43 -9.80 -24.81
C MET A 1 -10.46 -9.43 -23.75
N SER A 2 -10.16 -9.60 -22.47
CA SER A 2 -11.02 -9.11 -21.38
C SER A 2 -10.93 -7.58 -21.37
N VAL A 3 -12.06 -6.88 -21.34
CA VAL A 3 -12.09 -5.41 -21.25
C VAL A 3 -11.64 -5.02 -19.85
N LYS A 4 -10.50 -4.32 -19.75
CA LYS A 4 -10.02 -3.79 -18.47
C LYS A 4 -10.99 -2.72 -17.96
N PRO A 5 -11.38 -2.74 -16.66
CA PRO A 5 -12.23 -1.70 -16.09
C PRO A 5 -11.52 -0.35 -16.11
N HIS A 6 -12.31 0.71 -16.20
CA HIS A 6 -11.83 2.08 -16.15
C HIS A 6 -11.84 2.57 -14.71
N TRP A 7 -10.72 3.08 -14.21
CA TRP A 7 -10.58 3.48 -12.82
C TRP A 7 -10.46 5.00 -12.66
N THR A 8 -11.03 5.52 -11.60
CA THR A 8 -10.85 6.90 -11.16
C THR A 8 -10.34 6.92 -9.72
N LEU A 9 -9.26 7.65 -9.50
CA LEU A 9 -8.75 7.97 -8.17
C LEU A 9 -9.53 9.17 -7.63
N TYR A 10 -9.90 9.13 -6.36
CA TYR A 10 -10.59 10.22 -5.69
C TYR A 10 -10.04 10.45 -4.29
N VAL A 11 -10.19 11.69 -3.83
CA VAL A 11 -9.81 12.09 -2.47
C VAL A 11 -11.00 12.71 -1.78
N LEU A 12 -11.32 12.19 -0.60
CA LEU A 12 -12.34 12.71 0.28
C LEU A 12 -11.71 13.56 1.37
N GLN A 13 -12.25 14.76 1.57
CA GLN A 13 -12.07 15.46 2.83
C GLN A 13 -13.05 14.88 3.85
N GLN A 14 -12.54 14.56 5.03
CA GLN A 14 -13.29 14.00 6.13
C GLN A 14 -13.31 14.98 7.31
N LYS A 15 -14.16 14.70 8.30
CA LYS A 15 -14.18 15.45 9.56
C LYS A 15 -12.82 15.42 10.27
N ALA A 16 -12.60 16.39 11.17
CA ALA A 16 -11.36 16.55 11.93
C ALA A 16 -10.07 16.71 11.08
N GLY A 17 -10.20 17.32 9.89
CA GLY A 17 -9.07 17.59 8.99
C GLY A 17 -8.42 16.33 8.40
N LYS A 18 -9.16 15.21 8.37
CA LYS A 18 -8.68 13.93 7.83
C LYS A 18 -8.98 13.82 6.34
N TYR A 19 -8.27 12.93 5.67
CA TYR A 19 -8.39 12.64 4.25
C TYR A 19 -8.41 11.14 3.98
N TYR A 20 -9.21 10.75 3.01
CA TYR A 20 -9.23 9.39 2.48
C TYR A 20 -8.95 9.42 0.98
N VAL A 21 -8.01 8.61 0.53
CA VAL A 21 -7.67 8.44 -0.89
C VAL A 21 -8.13 7.05 -1.31
N GLY A 22 -8.86 6.95 -2.41
CA GLY A 22 -9.35 5.67 -2.91
C GLY A 22 -9.41 5.63 -4.43
N ILE A 23 -9.69 4.44 -4.97
CA ILE A 23 -10.00 4.22 -6.37
C ILE A 23 -11.40 3.62 -6.51
N THR A 24 -12.03 3.85 -7.64
CA THR A 24 -13.34 3.28 -7.97
C THR A 24 -13.42 3.02 -9.47
N ASP A 25 -14.12 1.97 -9.86
CA ASP A 25 -14.49 1.64 -11.24
C ASP A 25 -15.83 2.26 -11.66
N LYS A 26 -16.43 3.02 -10.75
CA LYS A 26 -17.66 3.80 -10.91
C LYS A 26 -17.35 5.30 -10.92
N THR A 27 -18.36 6.14 -10.76
CA THR A 27 -18.12 7.58 -10.56
C THR A 27 -17.72 7.86 -9.09
N PRO A 28 -16.80 8.82 -8.85
CA PRO A 28 -16.46 9.26 -7.50
C PRO A 28 -17.66 9.67 -6.64
N GLN A 29 -18.70 10.25 -7.26
CA GLN A 29 -19.93 10.68 -6.60
C GLN A 29 -20.76 9.49 -6.10
N GLN A 30 -20.87 8.43 -6.90
CA GLN A 30 -21.51 7.18 -6.47
C GLN A 30 -20.75 6.59 -5.27
N GLN A 31 -19.42 6.58 -5.34
CA GLN A 31 -18.58 6.09 -4.26
C GLN A 31 -18.72 6.90 -2.96
N LEU A 32 -18.80 8.24 -3.06
CA LEU A 32 -19.09 9.11 -1.92
C LEU A 32 -20.43 8.75 -1.27
N LYS A 33 -21.48 8.54 -2.07
CA LYS A 33 -22.82 8.17 -1.58
C LYS A 33 -22.80 6.82 -0.85
N GLU A 34 -22.05 5.85 -1.36
CA GLU A 34 -21.82 4.56 -0.70
C GLU A 34 -21.12 4.76 0.66
N HIS A 35 -20.04 5.55 0.70
CA HIS A 35 -19.32 5.83 1.95
C HIS A 35 -20.16 6.56 3.01
N LEU A 36 -21.05 7.45 2.58
CA LEU A 36 -21.97 8.16 3.48
C LEU A 36 -23.09 7.26 4.01
N SER A 37 -23.57 6.31 3.21
CA SER A 37 -24.70 5.45 3.58
C SER A 37 -24.29 4.21 4.36
N ARG A 38 -23.17 3.58 4.00
CA ARG A 38 -22.65 2.37 4.63
C ARG A 38 -21.12 2.43 4.72
N PRO A 39 -20.57 3.11 5.74
CA PRO A 39 -19.13 3.14 5.94
C PRO A 39 -18.60 1.73 6.27
N THR A 40 -17.93 1.11 5.30
CA THR A 40 -17.43 -0.26 5.38
C THR A 40 -16.16 -0.40 6.21
N MET A 41 -15.46 0.72 6.48
CA MET A 41 -14.18 0.73 7.20
C MET A 41 -14.27 1.53 8.49
N GLN A 42 -13.60 1.06 9.55
CA GLN A 42 -13.52 1.76 10.84
C GLN A 42 -13.05 3.22 10.70
N TRP A 43 -12.14 3.50 9.75
CA TRP A 43 -11.67 4.87 9.48
C TRP A 43 -12.79 5.78 8.98
N LEU A 44 -13.64 5.30 8.08
CA LEU A 44 -14.77 6.04 7.51
C LEU A 44 -15.90 6.21 8.53
N GLN A 45 -16.07 5.24 9.43
CA GLN A 45 -16.98 5.35 10.59
C GLN A 45 -16.50 6.43 11.57
N LYS A 46 -15.20 6.44 11.89
CA LYS A 46 -14.60 7.39 12.82
C LYS A 46 -14.55 8.81 12.25
N TYR A 47 -14.25 8.94 10.96
CA TYR A 47 -14.14 10.23 10.27
C TYR A 47 -15.06 10.24 9.05
N PRO A 48 -16.34 10.64 9.21
CA PRO A 48 -17.27 10.73 8.10
C PRO A 48 -16.76 11.64 6.98
N ALA A 49 -17.02 11.24 5.73
CA ALA A 49 -16.72 12.04 4.55
C ALA A 49 -17.56 13.32 4.52
N ILE A 50 -16.98 14.41 4.03
CA ILE A 50 -17.65 15.71 3.85
C ILE A 50 -17.88 15.95 2.36
N LYS A 51 -16.81 15.88 1.56
CA LYS A 51 -16.84 16.14 0.11
C LYS A 51 -15.64 15.51 -0.58
N ILE A 52 -15.76 15.35 -1.89
CA ILE A 52 -14.62 15.06 -2.76
C ILE A 52 -13.83 16.36 -2.95
N VAL A 53 -12.51 16.30 -2.81
CA VAL A 53 -11.60 17.44 -2.98
C VAL A 53 -10.65 17.29 -4.15
N ASP A 54 -10.49 16.09 -4.67
CA ASP A 54 -9.61 15.80 -5.80
C ASP A 54 -10.09 14.53 -6.51
N THR A 55 -9.90 14.49 -7.82
CA THR A 55 -10.20 13.34 -8.67
C THR A 55 -9.21 13.28 -9.82
N MET A 56 -8.72 12.08 -10.12
CA MET A 56 -7.81 11.85 -11.22
C MET A 56 -8.24 10.59 -11.98
N ASP A 57 -8.48 10.75 -13.27
CA ASP A 57 -8.63 9.61 -14.16
C ASP A 57 -7.29 8.87 -14.27
N ILE A 58 -7.30 7.57 -13.98
CA ILE A 58 -6.13 6.70 -14.08
C ILE A 58 -6.26 5.64 -15.18
N GLY A 59 -7.35 5.68 -15.95
CA GLY A 59 -7.55 4.92 -17.18
C GLY A 59 -7.93 3.45 -16.98
N GLN A 60 -7.78 2.69 -18.08
CA GLN A 60 -8.10 1.26 -18.12
C GLN A 60 -6.95 0.41 -17.61
N LEU A 61 -7.11 -0.09 -16.39
CA LEU A 61 -6.08 -0.83 -15.66
C LEU A 61 -6.67 -2.10 -15.08
N ASP A 62 -5.81 -3.08 -14.82
CA ASP A 62 -6.22 -4.12 -13.88
C ASP A 62 -6.29 -3.54 -12.45
N LYS A 63 -6.92 -4.29 -11.56
CA LYS A 63 -7.14 -3.85 -10.18
C LYS A 63 -5.82 -3.65 -9.42
N GLU A 64 -4.78 -4.43 -9.74
CA GLU A 64 -3.49 -4.37 -9.05
C GLU A 64 -2.71 -3.12 -9.45
N GLU A 65 -2.66 -2.81 -10.75
CA GLU A 65 -2.13 -1.58 -11.32
C GLU A 65 -2.81 -0.35 -10.71
N ALA A 66 -4.14 -0.34 -10.66
CA ALA A 66 -4.90 0.76 -10.04
C ALA A 66 -4.57 0.92 -8.55
N GLN A 67 -4.43 -0.19 -7.82
CA GLN A 67 -4.07 -0.19 -6.40
C GLN A 67 -2.64 0.35 -6.16
N ILE A 68 -1.69 0.09 -7.06
CA ILE A 68 -0.33 0.65 -6.99
C ILE A 68 -0.38 2.18 -7.13
N LEU A 69 -1.22 2.70 -8.03
CA LEU A 69 -1.42 4.15 -8.20
C LEU A 69 -2.11 4.78 -6.99
N GLU A 70 -3.15 4.15 -6.42
CA GLU A 70 -3.77 4.57 -5.15
C GLU A 70 -2.71 4.70 -4.05
N ASN A 71 -1.89 3.65 -3.87
CA ASN A 71 -0.84 3.60 -2.86
C ASN A 71 0.18 4.74 -3.02
N ARG A 72 0.52 5.10 -4.26
CA ARG A 72 1.41 6.23 -4.56
C ARG A 72 0.74 7.55 -4.18
N ALA A 73 -0.53 7.74 -4.49
CA ALA A 73 -1.28 8.94 -4.13
C ALA A 73 -1.46 9.09 -2.62
N VAL A 74 -1.76 8.00 -1.90
CA VAL A 74 -1.83 7.98 -0.43
C VAL A 74 -0.52 8.52 0.18
N ARG A 75 0.64 8.02 -0.28
CA ARG A 75 1.95 8.48 0.23
C ARG A 75 2.19 9.96 -0.05
N ARG A 76 1.84 10.45 -1.25
CA ARG A 76 1.94 11.87 -1.60
C ARG A 76 1.06 12.72 -0.69
N TYR A 77 -0.19 12.32 -0.47
CA TYR A 77 -1.09 13.03 0.45
C TYR A 77 -0.60 12.97 1.90
N MET A 78 -0.01 11.85 2.35
CA MET A 78 0.62 11.74 3.67
C MET A 78 1.81 12.70 3.83
N GLN A 79 2.63 12.87 2.79
CA GLN A 79 3.73 13.85 2.81
C GLN A 79 3.19 15.28 2.93
N MET A 80 2.10 15.60 2.24
CA MET A 80 1.52 16.95 2.25
C MET A 80 0.69 17.28 3.49
N LYS A 81 -0.03 16.29 4.05
CA LYS A 81 -1.03 16.50 5.12
C LYS A 81 -0.65 15.85 6.45
N GLY A 82 0.43 15.08 6.50
CA GLY A 82 0.85 14.29 7.66
C GLY A 82 0.27 12.88 7.66
N ILE A 83 1.11 11.90 8.04
CA ILE A 83 0.78 10.47 8.01
C ILE A 83 -0.46 10.12 8.85
N ALA A 84 -0.65 10.80 9.98
CA ALA A 84 -1.79 10.58 10.88
C ALA A 84 -3.13 11.15 10.34
N ASN A 85 -3.10 11.89 9.23
CA ASN A 85 -4.25 12.57 8.68
C ASN A 85 -4.80 11.92 7.40
N VAL A 86 -4.14 10.90 6.86
CA VAL A 86 -4.50 10.29 5.58
C VAL A 86 -4.61 8.78 5.67
N ARG A 87 -5.63 8.19 5.03
CA ARG A 87 -5.75 6.74 4.80
C ARG A 87 -6.18 6.44 3.37
N GLY A 88 -5.98 5.18 2.97
CA GLY A 88 -6.58 4.59 1.77
C GLY A 88 -7.01 3.16 2.04
N ASN A 89 -7.55 2.47 1.04
CA ASN A 89 -8.26 1.19 1.22
C ASN A 89 -7.36 0.09 1.81
N ASN A 90 -6.15 -0.08 1.26
CA ASN A 90 -5.18 -1.06 1.76
C ASN A 90 -4.09 -0.45 2.68
N TYR A 91 -4.17 0.84 3.00
CA TYR A 91 -3.14 1.53 3.78
C TYR A 91 -3.44 1.52 5.29
N VAL A 92 -3.39 0.33 5.89
CA VAL A 92 -3.18 0.18 7.34
C VAL A 92 -1.68 0.25 7.58
N ALA A 93 -1.07 1.44 7.49
CA ALA A 93 0.35 1.70 7.79
C ALA A 93 1.27 0.46 7.65
N GLN A 94 1.28 -0.19 6.47
CA GLN A 94 2.12 -1.36 6.27
C GLN A 94 3.55 -0.84 6.32
N PRO A 95 4.36 -1.24 7.31
CA PRO A 95 5.69 -0.69 7.42
C PRO A 95 6.46 -1.08 6.15
N THR A 96 7.16 -0.11 5.58
CA THR A 96 7.78 -0.17 4.25
C THR A 96 8.67 -1.40 4.04
N TYR A 97 9.20 -1.99 5.10
CA TYR A 97 9.99 -3.21 5.04
C TYR A 97 9.19 -4.44 4.55
N MET A 98 7.89 -4.56 4.84
CA MET A 98 7.10 -5.73 4.42
C MET A 98 6.89 -5.78 2.91
N VAL A 99 6.68 -4.62 2.28
CA VAL A 99 6.55 -4.52 0.82
C VAL A 99 7.87 -4.79 0.13
N TRP A 100 8.97 -4.25 0.67
CA TRP A 100 10.32 -4.50 0.15
C TRP A 100 10.72 -5.98 0.31
N LEU A 101 10.46 -6.57 1.47
CA LEU A 101 10.78 -7.98 1.74
C LEU A 101 9.96 -8.93 0.89
N LYS A 102 8.65 -8.66 0.72
CA LYS A 102 7.80 -9.44 -0.17
C LYS A 102 8.31 -9.37 -1.62
N ARG A 103 8.66 -8.17 -2.09
CA ARG A 103 9.21 -7.99 -3.45
C ARG A 103 10.53 -8.75 -3.64
N LEU A 104 11.41 -8.68 -2.65
CA LEU A 104 12.63 -9.50 -2.67
C LEU A 104 12.31 -10.99 -2.73
N TRP A 105 11.33 -11.47 -1.97
CA TRP A 105 10.95 -12.88 -1.97
C TRP A 105 10.34 -13.32 -3.31
N ASP A 106 9.45 -12.52 -3.87
CA ASP A 106 8.76 -12.78 -5.14
C ASP A 106 9.75 -12.79 -6.33
N ASP A 107 10.79 -11.95 -6.30
CA ASP A 107 11.79 -11.81 -7.36
C ASP A 107 12.97 -12.81 -7.20
N MET A 108 13.04 -13.58 -6.10
CA MET A 108 14.22 -14.40 -5.80
C MET A 108 14.16 -15.79 -6.44
N SER A 109 15.12 -16.07 -7.33
CA SER A 109 15.26 -17.37 -7.97
C SER A 109 15.86 -18.43 -7.03
N LEU A 110 15.55 -19.71 -7.28
CA LEU A 110 16.11 -20.84 -6.51
C LEU A 110 17.66 -20.81 -6.43
N PRO A 111 18.41 -20.49 -7.51
CA PRO A 111 19.86 -20.34 -7.42
C PRO A 111 20.31 -19.21 -6.47
N ALA A 112 19.61 -18.07 -6.48
CA ALA A 112 19.94 -16.95 -5.58
C ALA A 112 19.73 -17.32 -4.11
N LEU A 113 18.65 -18.04 -3.80
CA LEU A 113 18.40 -18.60 -2.46
C LEU A 113 19.53 -19.53 -2.00
N LEU A 114 19.97 -20.44 -2.86
CA LEU A 114 21.06 -21.38 -2.54
C LEU A 114 22.38 -20.64 -2.23
N ILE A 115 22.70 -19.60 -3.00
CA ILE A 115 23.90 -18.77 -2.76
C ILE A 115 23.82 -18.07 -1.40
N ILE A 116 22.68 -17.47 -1.05
CA ILE A 116 22.48 -16.80 0.24
C ILE A 116 22.65 -17.79 1.40
N VAL A 117 22.04 -18.97 1.30
CA VAL A 117 22.18 -20.03 2.31
C VAL A 117 23.64 -20.45 2.47
N LEU A 118 24.36 -20.64 1.37
CA LEU A 118 25.76 -21.03 1.38
C LEU A 118 26.66 -19.95 2.01
N GLN A 119 26.38 -18.67 1.73
CA GLN A 119 27.07 -17.54 2.36
C GLN A 119 26.83 -17.49 3.88
N LEU A 120 25.60 -17.70 4.33
CA LEU A 120 25.27 -17.74 5.76
C LEU A 120 25.97 -18.91 6.47
N LEU A 121 26.06 -20.08 5.83
CA LEU A 121 26.80 -21.23 6.35
C LEU A 121 28.30 -20.95 6.48
N VAL A 122 28.91 -20.30 5.48
CA VAL A 122 30.33 -19.90 5.56
C VAL A 122 30.57 -18.92 6.71
N ILE A 123 29.71 -17.91 6.87
CA ILE A 123 29.78 -16.95 7.98
C ILE A 123 29.66 -17.69 9.32
N LEU A 124 28.71 -18.62 9.45
CA LEU A 124 28.53 -19.42 10.66
C LEU A 124 29.79 -20.24 11.00
N VAL A 125 30.40 -20.90 10.01
CA VAL A 125 31.65 -21.67 10.21
C VAL A 125 32.79 -20.75 10.67
N LEU A 126 32.91 -19.56 10.08
CA LEU A 126 33.93 -18.58 10.50
C LEU A 126 33.71 -18.10 11.94
N LEU A 127 32.46 -17.84 12.33
CA LEU A 127 32.11 -17.44 13.70
C LEU A 127 32.42 -18.56 14.70
N LEU A 128 32.05 -19.81 14.41
CA LEU A 128 32.34 -20.96 15.26
C LEU A 128 33.85 -21.19 15.39
N ARG A 129 34.60 -21.13 14.28
CA ARG A 129 36.06 -21.23 14.29
C ARG A 129 36.70 -20.11 15.11
N ASN A 130 36.17 -18.90 15.02
CA ASN A 130 36.66 -17.77 15.82
C ASN A 130 36.35 -17.98 17.31
N PHE A 131 35.14 -18.40 17.65
CA PHE A 131 34.73 -18.67 19.04
C PHE A 131 35.57 -19.78 19.69
N ILE A 132 35.84 -20.87 18.97
CA ILE A 132 36.68 -21.99 19.44
C ILE A 132 38.12 -21.54 19.72
N LYS A 133 38.65 -20.53 19.02
CA LYS A 133 40.00 -20.00 19.30
C LYS A 133 40.11 -19.24 20.63
N TYR A 134 38.99 -18.80 21.20
CA TYR A 134 38.94 -18.06 22.46
C TYR A 134 38.47 -18.93 23.63
N LEU A 135 38.24 -20.22 23.40
CA LEU A 135 38.02 -21.24 24.43
C LEU A 135 39.34 -21.93 24.77
#